data_AF-W5SB91-F1
#
_entry.id   AF-W5SB91-F1
#
_cell.length_a   1.000
_cell.length_b   1.000
_cell.length_c   1.000
_cell.angle_alpha   90.00
_cell.angle_beta   90.00
_cell.angle_gamma   90.00
#
_symmetry.space_group_name_H-M   'P 1'
#
loop_
_entity.id
_entity.type
_entity.pdbx_description
1 polymer ?
#
loop_
_entity_poly.entity_id
_entity_poly.type
_entity_poly.pdbx_seq_one_letter_code
_entity_poly.pdbx_strand_id
1 'polypeptide(L)'
;MTLFMVFTSCNNGGPKLKSDEVAKSDGTVLDLAKISKKIKDASVFAASVKEVETLVKSIDELAKAIGKKIKDSATELDNQANKNASILAGTFNVVLHVKTKLAQLEKKEGIPENLKVKVTAATAANTSFLNKLKEKNADLGKDGVTDEDAKKAIDRIGKKDGDKGVAELIKLNTAIDELVTAANNAVEAAIKELTAPVKGEKPSQNN
;
A
#
# COMPACT_ATOMS: atom_id res chain seq x y z
N MET A 1 28.99 20.49 -63.07
CA MET A 1 28.64 21.64 -62.21
C MET A 1 27.15 21.52 -61.92
N THR A 2 26.83 20.72 -60.89
CA THR A 2 26.28 21.21 -59.61
C THR A 2 24.82 21.63 -59.76
N LEU A 3 23.88 20.86 -59.21
CA LEU A 3 23.09 21.33 -58.07
C LEU A 3 22.28 20.17 -57.46
N PHE A 4 22.90 19.49 -56.48
CA PHE A 4 22.18 18.71 -55.48
C PHE A 4 21.49 19.72 -54.55
N MET A 5 20.21 20.03 -54.79
CA MET A 5 19.40 20.75 -53.79
C MET A 5 18.99 19.76 -52.70
N VAL A 6 19.85 19.62 -51.70
CA VAL A 6 19.51 19.01 -50.42
C VAL A 6 18.40 19.87 -49.80
N PHE A 7 17.20 19.31 -49.67
CA PHE A 7 16.19 19.82 -48.75
C PHE A 7 16.72 19.67 -47.32
N THR A 8 17.56 20.59 -46.86
CA THR A 8 17.82 20.79 -45.44
C THR A 8 16.58 21.48 -44.85
N SER A 9 15.52 20.70 -44.67
CA SER A 9 14.51 20.97 -43.66
C SER A 9 15.14 20.79 -42.28
N CYS A 10 16.09 21.66 -41.92
CA CYS A 10 16.47 21.88 -40.54
C CYS A 10 15.39 22.75 -39.90
N ASN A 11 14.27 22.12 -39.56
CA ASN A 11 13.35 22.63 -38.56
C ASN A 11 14.05 22.55 -37.18
N ASN A 12 15.05 23.42 -36.96
CA ASN A 12 15.82 23.46 -35.72
C ASN A 12 15.53 24.74 -34.92
N GLY A 13 14.25 25.10 -34.85
CA GLY A 13 13.72 26.15 -33.96
C GLY A 13 13.12 25.55 -32.69
N GLY A 14 13.69 24.46 -32.18
CA GLY A 14 13.23 23.88 -30.91
C GLY A 14 13.38 24.88 -29.76
N PRO A 15 12.51 24.81 -28.73
CA PRO A 15 12.58 25.70 -27.58
C PRO A 15 13.96 25.62 -26.92
N LYS A 16 14.46 26.76 -26.42
CA LYS A 16 15.72 26.80 -25.66
C LYS A 16 15.50 26.06 -24.33
N LEU A 17 16.00 24.83 -24.27
CA LEU A 17 15.87 23.95 -23.10
C LEU A 17 16.81 24.39 -21.98
N LYS A 18 16.37 24.20 -20.73
CA LYS A 18 17.25 24.21 -19.55
C LYS A 18 18.01 22.89 -19.45
N SER A 19 19.04 22.85 -18.61
CA SER A 19 19.92 21.66 -18.45
C SER A 19 19.16 20.36 -18.12
N ASP A 20 18.05 20.45 -17.39
CA ASP A 20 17.27 19.29 -16.93
C ASP A 20 16.02 19.03 -17.79
N GLU A 21 15.89 19.76 -18.90
CA GLU A 21 14.74 19.67 -19.81
C GLU A 21 15.11 18.88 -21.08
N VAL A 22 14.18 18.05 -21.56
CA VAL A 22 14.29 17.37 -22.85
C VAL A 22 13.06 17.65 -23.71
N ALA A 23 13.26 17.90 -24.99
CA ALA A 23 12.17 18.02 -25.95
C ALA A 23 11.88 16.67 -26.63
N LYS A 24 10.61 16.28 -26.66
CA LYS A 24 10.11 15.21 -27.53
C LYS A 24 10.04 15.71 -28.99
N SER A 25 9.95 14.77 -29.92
CA SER A 25 9.75 15.08 -31.35
C SER A 25 8.44 15.82 -31.65
N ASP A 26 7.45 15.71 -30.77
CA ASP A 26 6.17 16.44 -30.84
C ASP A 26 6.23 17.86 -30.22
N GLY A 27 7.41 18.31 -29.77
CA GLY A 27 7.61 19.62 -29.16
C GLY A 27 7.33 19.68 -27.65
N THR A 28 6.87 18.59 -27.02
CA THR A 28 6.69 18.52 -25.56
C THR A 28 8.03 18.70 -24.85
N VAL A 29 8.12 19.63 -23.91
CA VAL A 29 9.28 19.76 -23.03
C VAL A 29 9.00 19.03 -21.71
N LEU A 30 9.85 18.07 -21.36
CA LEU A 30 9.81 17.34 -20.10
C LEU A 30 10.89 17.89 -19.16
N ASP A 31 10.51 18.14 -17.91
CA ASP A 31 11.45 18.39 -16.80
C ASP A 31 11.80 17.06 -16.12
N LEU A 32 12.96 16.49 -16.46
CA LEU A 32 13.36 15.17 -15.98
C LEU A 32 13.66 15.17 -14.47
N ALA A 33 14.20 16.26 -13.93
CA ALA A 33 14.48 16.40 -12.50
C ALA A 33 13.17 16.37 -11.69
N LYS A 34 12.14 17.09 -12.15
CA LYS A 34 10.83 17.10 -11.50
C LYS A 34 10.11 15.76 -11.60
N ILE A 35 10.10 15.14 -12.78
CA ILE A 35 9.42 13.85 -12.99
C ILE A 35 10.11 12.74 -12.19
N SER A 36 11.44 12.65 -12.22
CA SER A 36 12.19 11.66 -11.45
C SER A 36 11.98 11.80 -9.94
N LYS A 37 11.90 13.04 -9.43
CA LYS A 37 11.54 13.29 -8.02
C LYS A 37 10.13 12.76 -7.69
N LYS A 38 9.13 13.02 -8.53
CA LYS A 38 7.77 12.48 -8.33
C LYS A 38 7.75 10.96 -8.28
N ILE A 39 8.45 10.30 -9.22
CA ILE A 39 8.56 8.84 -9.26
C ILE A 39 9.19 8.32 -7.97
N LYS A 40 10.30 8.93 -7.53
CA LYS A 40 10.97 8.56 -6.27
C LYS A 40 10.03 8.71 -5.07
N ASP A 41 9.37 9.85 -4.92
CA ASP A 41 8.49 10.13 -3.78
C ASP A 41 7.30 9.15 -3.74
N ALA A 42 6.67 8.90 -4.89
CA ALA A 42 5.59 7.92 -5.02
C ALA A 42 6.06 6.49 -4.71
N SER A 43 7.24 6.10 -5.20
CA SER A 43 7.79 4.76 -5.00
C SER A 43 8.14 4.51 -3.53
N VAL A 44 8.71 5.50 -2.84
CA VAL A 44 8.99 5.42 -1.40
C VAL A 44 7.69 5.27 -0.60
N PHE A 45 6.64 6.02 -0.96
CA PHE A 45 5.33 5.88 -0.32
C PHE A 45 4.73 4.48 -0.54
N ALA A 46 4.73 3.99 -1.78
CA ALA A 46 4.22 2.65 -2.11
C ALA A 46 4.98 1.53 -1.38
N ALA A 47 6.30 1.65 -1.23
CA ALA A 47 7.10 0.70 -0.46
C ALA A 47 6.69 0.66 1.03
N SER A 48 6.47 1.82 1.66
CA SER A 48 5.99 1.87 3.05
C SER A 48 4.58 1.30 3.21
N VAL A 49 3.69 1.52 2.24
CA VAL A 49 2.34 0.91 2.22
C VAL A 49 2.45 -0.62 2.08
N LYS A 50 3.36 -1.12 1.24
CA LYS A 50 3.59 -2.56 1.05
C LYS A 50 4.10 -3.26 2.31
N GLU A 51 4.91 -2.58 3.10
CA GLU A 51 5.34 -3.08 4.41
C GLU A 51 4.14 -3.26 5.36
N VAL A 52 3.23 -2.28 5.41
CA VAL A 52 1.99 -2.38 6.20
C VAL A 52 1.12 -3.54 5.72
N GLU A 53 0.94 -3.70 4.41
CA GLU A 53 0.21 -4.84 3.83
C GLU A 53 0.79 -6.18 4.28
N THR A 54 2.12 -6.30 4.23
CA THR A 54 2.82 -7.54 4.61
C THR A 54 2.61 -7.86 6.09
N LEU A 55 2.69 -6.85 6.97
CA LEU A 55 2.42 -7.03 8.40
C LEU A 55 0.97 -7.48 8.65
N VAL A 56 -0.01 -6.85 8.01
CA VAL A 56 -1.43 -7.25 8.16
C VAL A 56 -1.66 -8.66 7.63
N LYS A 57 -1.07 -9.03 6.48
CA LYS A 57 -1.19 -10.38 5.91
C LYS A 57 -0.45 -11.43 6.73
N SER A 58 0.60 -11.08 7.47
CA SER A 58 1.30 -12.02 8.35
C SER A 58 0.41 -12.58 9.46
N ILE A 59 -0.69 -11.90 9.79
CA ILE A 59 -1.70 -12.40 10.74
C ILE A 59 -2.35 -13.69 10.23
N ASP A 60 -2.48 -13.89 8.92
CA ASP A 60 -2.99 -15.14 8.36
C ASP A 60 -2.03 -16.31 8.63
N GLU A 61 -0.72 -16.05 8.66
CA GLU A 61 0.28 -17.06 9.03
C GLU A 61 0.24 -17.36 10.53
N LEU A 62 0.02 -16.34 11.38
CA LEU A 62 -0.20 -16.53 12.81
C LEU A 62 -1.48 -17.33 13.10
N ALA A 63 -2.55 -17.09 12.34
CA ALA A 63 -3.80 -17.82 12.48
C ALA A 63 -3.65 -19.33 12.18
N LYS A 64 -2.75 -19.72 11.25
CA LYS A 64 -2.43 -21.13 10.99
C LYS A 64 -1.79 -21.85 12.19
N ALA A 65 -1.19 -21.10 13.12
CA ALA A 65 -0.59 -21.66 14.33
C ALA A 65 -1.59 -21.80 15.51
N ILE A 66 -2.87 -21.43 15.33
CA ILE A 66 -3.89 -21.62 16.36
C ILE A 66 -4.06 -23.11 16.69
N GLY A 67 -4.04 -23.43 17.98
CA GLY A 67 -4.17 -24.80 18.46
C GLY A 67 -2.95 -25.66 18.15
N LYS A 68 -1.78 -25.05 17.94
CA LYS A 68 -0.54 -25.71 17.54
C LYS A 68 0.61 -25.42 18.49
N LYS A 69 1.62 -26.30 18.45
CA LYS A 69 2.93 -26.13 19.06
C LYS A 69 4.01 -26.60 18.10
N ILE A 70 5.26 -26.23 18.40
CA ILE A 70 6.41 -26.74 17.66
C ILE A 70 6.50 -28.26 17.86
N LYS A 71 6.76 -28.97 16.77
CA LYS A 71 7.13 -30.39 16.73
C LYS A 71 8.61 -30.49 16.44
N ASP A 72 9.23 -31.59 16.82
CA ASP A 72 10.55 -31.97 16.29
C ASP A 72 10.41 -32.42 14.83
N SER A 73 10.13 -31.47 13.95
CA SER A 73 9.91 -31.64 12.50
C SER A 73 10.23 -30.33 11.79
N ALA A 74 10.77 -30.43 10.58
CA ALA A 74 11.09 -29.25 9.75
C ALA A 74 9.87 -28.67 9.01
N THR A 75 8.74 -29.40 8.94
CA THR A 75 7.62 -29.05 8.05
C THR A 75 6.25 -29.07 8.72
N GLU A 76 6.15 -29.53 9.96
CA GLU A 76 4.86 -29.75 10.63
C GLU A 76 4.83 -29.14 12.03
N LEU A 77 3.65 -28.65 12.42
CA LEU A 77 3.33 -28.32 13.80
C LEU A 77 2.53 -29.45 14.44
N ASP A 78 2.76 -29.71 15.73
CA ASP A 78 1.95 -30.64 16.51
C ASP A 78 0.74 -29.91 17.12
N ASN A 79 -0.29 -30.66 17.52
CA ASN A 79 -1.49 -30.10 18.10
C ASN A 79 -1.27 -29.69 19.57
N GLN A 80 -1.81 -28.53 19.92
CA GLN A 80 -1.94 -28.06 21.30
C GLN A 80 -3.17 -27.17 21.41
N ALA A 81 -4.32 -27.81 21.66
CA ALA A 81 -5.59 -27.11 21.72
C ALA A 81 -5.66 -26.11 22.89
N ASN A 82 -6.36 -25.01 22.66
CA ASN A 82 -6.86 -24.06 23.66
C ASN A 82 -5.77 -23.34 24.48
N LYS A 83 -4.61 -23.07 23.87
CA LYS A 83 -3.50 -22.32 24.50
C LYS A 83 -3.03 -21.15 23.63
N ASN A 84 -3.97 -20.35 23.14
CA ASN A 84 -3.70 -19.36 22.10
C ASN A 84 -3.40 -17.94 22.62
N ALA A 85 -3.29 -17.74 23.94
CA ALA A 85 -3.11 -16.43 24.55
C ALA A 85 -1.87 -15.68 24.01
N SER A 86 -0.74 -16.37 23.88
CA SER A 86 0.52 -15.78 23.40
C SER A 86 0.48 -15.42 21.91
N ILE A 87 -0.16 -16.24 21.06
CA ILE A 87 -0.36 -15.94 19.63
C ILE A 87 -1.22 -14.69 19.46
N LEU A 88 -2.27 -14.54 20.28
CA LEU A 88 -3.13 -13.36 20.25
C LEU A 88 -2.41 -12.11 20.76
N ALA A 89 -1.61 -12.22 21.81
CA ALA A 89 -0.76 -11.12 22.28
C ALA A 89 0.25 -10.68 21.21
N GLY A 90 0.88 -11.65 20.53
CA GLY A 90 1.78 -11.39 19.41
C GLY A 90 1.06 -10.69 18.25
N THR A 91 -0.13 -11.16 17.88
CA THR A 91 -0.97 -10.54 16.85
C THR A 91 -1.35 -9.11 17.24
N PHE A 92 -1.77 -8.87 18.48
CA PHE A 92 -2.09 -7.54 18.98
C PHE A 92 -0.89 -6.59 18.87
N ASN A 93 0.32 -7.07 19.19
CA ASN A 93 1.55 -6.29 19.05
C ASN A 93 1.89 -5.96 17.57
N VAL A 94 1.70 -6.91 16.64
CA VAL A 94 1.85 -6.64 15.20
C VAL A 94 0.89 -5.53 14.76
N VAL A 95 -0.36 -5.58 15.20
CA VAL A 95 -1.39 -4.59 14.84
C VAL A 95 -1.11 -3.21 15.48
N LEU A 96 -0.53 -3.16 16.68
CA LEU A 96 -0.01 -1.92 17.26
C LEU A 96 1.13 -1.33 16.42
N HIS A 97 2.00 -2.18 15.89
CA HIS A 97 3.07 -1.73 15.00
C HIS A 97 2.50 -1.20 13.66
N VAL A 98 1.51 -1.89 13.09
CA VAL A 98 0.75 -1.40 11.93
C VAL A 98 0.14 -0.02 12.20
N LYS A 99 -0.47 0.18 13.37
CA LYS A 99 -1.00 1.50 13.78
C LYS A 99 0.06 2.59 13.69
N THR A 100 1.27 2.28 14.16
CA THR A 100 2.38 3.23 14.21
C THR A 100 2.83 3.62 12.81
N LYS A 101 2.95 2.64 11.90
CA LYS A 101 3.30 2.88 10.49
C LYS A 101 2.23 3.67 9.74
N LEU A 102 0.95 3.35 9.96
CA LEU A 102 -0.15 4.12 9.36
C LEU A 102 -0.14 5.57 9.84
N ALA A 103 0.07 5.83 11.13
CA ALA A 103 0.20 7.18 11.66
C ALA A 103 1.41 7.95 11.09
N GLN A 104 2.50 7.26 10.74
CA GLN A 104 3.63 7.87 10.02
C GLN A 104 3.26 8.23 8.58
N LEU A 105 2.47 7.39 7.90
CA LEU A 105 1.97 7.67 6.56
C LEU A 105 1.01 8.86 6.53
N GLU A 106 0.14 9.01 7.54
CA GLU A 106 -0.78 10.16 7.65
C GLU A 106 -0.04 11.50 7.77
N LYS A 107 1.11 11.49 8.43
CA LYS A 107 1.95 12.67 8.64
C LYS A 107 2.87 12.98 7.46
N LYS A 108 2.91 12.12 6.44
CA LYS A 108 3.80 12.32 5.31
C LYS A 108 3.35 13.55 4.51
N GLU A 109 4.26 14.50 4.33
CA GLU A 109 3.99 15.67 3.50
C GLU A 109 4.05 15.33 2.01
N GLY A 110 3.36 16.12 1.19
CA GLY A 110 3.42 15.99 -0.28
C GLY A 110 2.64 14.79 -0.86
N ILE A 111 1.94 13.99 -0.04
CA ILE A 111 1.04 12.95 -0.56
C ILE A 111 -0.29 13.56 -1.02
N PRO A 112 -0.80 13.14 -2.20
CA PRO A 112 -2.13 13.50 -2.70
C PRO A 112 -3.27 13.24 -1.69
N GLU A 113 -4.29 14.10 -1.71
CA GLU A 113 -5.43 14.02 -0.77
C GLU A 113 -6.19 12.69 -0.87
N ASN A 114 -6.36 12.15 -2.07
CA ASN A 114 -7.01 10.85 -2.27
C ASN A 114 -6.24 9.70 -1.58
N LEU A 115 -4.91 9.78 -1.49
CA LEU A 115 -4.10 8.83 -0.74
C LEU A 115 -4.24 9.04 0.77
N LYS A 116 -4.29 10.30 1.24
CA LYS A 116 -4.53 10.60 2.67
C LYS A 116 -5.83 10.00 3.17
N VAL A 117 -6.91 10.18 2.41
CA VAL A 117 -8.23 9.59 2.74
C VAL A 117 -8.13 8.07 2.92
N LYS A 118 -7.39 7.38 2.04
CA LYS A 118 -7.19 5.93 2.14
C LYS A 118 -6.31 5.52 3.32
N VAL A 119 -5.27 6.30 3.64
CA VAL A 119 -4.47 6.06 4.86
C VAL A 119 -5.36 6.21 6.09
N THR A 120 -6.17 7.26 6.18
CA THR A 120 -7.10 7.48 7.31
C THR A 120 -8.13 6.37 7.43
N ALA A 121 -8.68 5.87 6.32
CA ALA A 121 -9.58 4.72 6.34
C ALA A 121 -8.90 3.46 6.90
N ALA A 122 -7.66 3.18 6.48
CA ALA A 122 -6.87 2.08 7.03
C ALA A 122 -6.55 2.27 8.53
N THR A 123 -6.19 3.49 8.97
CA THR A 123 -5.96 3.82 10.38
C THR A 123 -7.20 3.60 11.24
N ALA A 124 -8.37 3.99 10.73
CA ALA A 124 -9.65 3.80 11.41
C ALA A 124 -10.01 2.31 11.52
N ALA A 125 -9.83 1.54 10.44
CA ALA A 125 -10.04 0.10 10.45
C ALA A 125 -9.09 -0.62 11.43
N ASN A 126 -7.81 -0.24 11.43
CA ASN A 126 -6.81 -0.78 12.37
C ASN A 126 -7.17 -0.48 13.83
N THR A 127 -7.60 0.76 14.10
CA THR A 127 -8.03 1.16 15.44
C THR A 127 -9.29 0.41 15.88
N SER A 128 -10.22 0.17 14.97
CA SER A 128 -11.42 -0.63 15.23
C SER A 128 -11.07 -2.07 15.60
N PHE A 129 -10.13 -2.69 14.87
CA PHE A 129 -9.66 -4.04 15.19
C PHE A 129 -9.01 -4.13 16.56
N LEU A 130 -8.08 -3.23 16.89
CA LEU A 130 -7.46 -3.16 18.22
C LEU A 130 -8.50 -2.96 19.34
N ASN A 131 -9.50 -2.10 19.09
CA ASN A 131 -10.57 -1.87 20.05
C ASN A 131 -11.42 -3.12 20.26
N LYS A 132 -11.72 -3.87 19.19
CA LYS A 132 -12.49 -5.11 19.31
C LYS A 132 -11.77 -6.19 20.12
N LEU A 133 -10.47 -6.36 19.88
CA LEU A 133 -9.65 -7.30 20.65
C LEU A 133 -9.63 -6.95 22.15
N LYS A 134 -9.51 -5.66 22.48
CA LYS A 134 -9.59 -5.18 23.88
C LYS A 134 -10.98 -5.37 24.49
N GLU A 135 -12.05 -5.07 23.74
CA GLU A 135 -13.43 -5.29 24.19
C GLU A 135 -13.67 -6.76 24.56
N LYS A 136 -13.07 -7.68 23.82
CA LYS A 136 -13.18 -9.13 24.04
C LYS A 136 -12.11 -9.70 24.96
N ASN A 137 -11.43 -8.88 25.76
CA ASN A 137 -10.35 -9.31 26.65
C ASN A 137 -10.76 -10.42 27.65
N ALA A 138 -12.01 -10.46 28.09
CA ALA A 138 -12.49 -11.54 28.96
C ALA A 138 -12.36 -12.93 28.30
N ASP A 139 -12.49 -13.00 26.97
CA ASP A 139 -12.35 -14.23 26.20
C ASP A 139 -10.92 -14.42 25.67
N LEU A 140 -10.27 -13.33 25.27
CA LEU A 140 -9.00 -13.34 24.52
C LEU A 140 -7.75 -13.10 25.39
N GLY A 141 -7.91 -12.59 26.61
CA GLY A 141 -6.84 -12.21 27.52
C GLY A 141 -6.62 -13.19 28.68
N LYS A 142 -7.17 -14.40 28.59
CA LYS A 142 -7.03 -15.48 29.58
C LYS A 142 -6.00 -16.52 29.10
N ASP A 143 -5.35 -17.24 30.01
CA ASP A 143 -4.31 -18.23 29.63
C ASP A 143 -4.84 -19.33 28.69
N GLY A 144 -6.07 -19.79 28.92
CA GLY A 144 -6.72 -20.87 28.17
C GLY A 144 -7.63 -20.38 27.04
N VAL A 145 -7.18 -19.46 26.18
CA VAL A 145 -7.99 -19.04 25.02
C VAL A 145 -8.24 -20.24 24.10
N THR A 146 -9.51 -20.54 23.88
CA THR A 146 -9.92 -21.66 23.04
C THR A 146 -9.53 -21.46 21.58
N ASP A 147 -9.36 -22.54 20.83
CA ASP A 147 -9.08 -22.46 19.39
C ASP A 147 -10.20 -21.71 18.65
N GLU A 148 -11.45 -21.91 19.07
CA GLU A 148 -12.62 -21.25 18.48
C GLU A 148 -12.62 -19.74 18.76
N ASP A 149 -12.31 -19.32 20.00
CA ASP A 149 -12.22 -17.90 20.33
C ASP A 149 -11.07 -17.20 19.58
N ALA A 150 -9.92 -17.86 19.47
CA ALA A 150 -8.78 -17.36 18.71
C ALA A 150 -9.12 -17.25 17.21
N LYS A 151 -9.77 -18.25 16.62
CA LYS A 151 -10.22 -18.21 15.23
C LYS A 151 -11.20 -17.07 14.99
N LYS A 152 -12.19 -16.88 15.87
CA LYS A 152 -13.16 -15.77 15.79
C LYS A 152 -12.51 -14.38 15.93
N ALA A 153 -11.28 -14.31 16.43
CA ALA A 153 -10.51 -13.07 16.56
C ALA A 153 -9.61 -12.80 15.34
N ILE A 154 -8.90 -13.80 14.80
CA ILE A 154 -7.82 -13.56 13.81
C ILE A 154 -7.85 -14.45 12.56
N ASP A 155 -8.68 -15.50 12.51
CA ASP A 155 -8.73 -16.40 11.35
C ASP A 155 -9.75 -15.90 10.29
N ARG A 156 -9.36 -14.87 9.53
CA ARG A 156 -10.21 -14.31 8.48
C ARG A 156 -10.44 -15.23 7.26
N ILE A 157 -9.68 -16.32 7.15
CA ILE A 157 -9.78 -17.26 6.02
C ILE A 157 -10.71 -18.43 6.40
N GLY A 158 -10.44 -19.06 7.55
CA GLY A 158 -11.18 -20.22 8.06
C GLY A 158 -12.37 -19.90 8.96
N LYS A 159 -12.47 -18.69 9.52
CA LYS A 159 -13.56 -18.28 10.43
C LYS A 159 -14.08 -16.85 10.15
N LYS A 160 -14.56 -16.63 8.93
CA LYS A 160 -15.04 -15.33 8.42
C LYS A 160 -16.18 -14.68 9.21
N ASP A 161 -16.98 -15.48 9.90
CA ASP A 161 -18.13 -15.09 10.72
C ASP A 161 -17.77 -14.83 12.19
N GLY A 162 -16.47 -14.70 12.49
CA GLY A 162 -15.97 -14.41 13.83
C GLY A 162 -16.41 -13.04 14.37
N ASP A 163 -16.92 -13.05 15.61
CA ASP A 163 -17.44 -11.87 16.31
C ASP A 163 -16.46 -11.25 17.32
N LYS A 164 -15.21 -11.75 17.34
CA LYS A 164 -14.18 -11.33 18.29
C LYS A 164 -13.04 -10.51 17.68
N GLY A 165 -13.14 -10.19 16.39
CA GLY A 165 -12.16 -9.36 15.69
C GLY A 165 -12.01 -9.68 14.20
N VAL A 166 -12.42 -10.86 13.74
CA VAL A 166 -12.27 -11.23 12.32
C VAL A 166 -13.00 -10.25 11.40
N ALA A 167 -14.21 -9.81 11.75
CA ALA A 167 -14.94 -8.83 10.96
C ALA A 167 -14.15 -7.52 10.78
N GLU A 168 -13.50 -7.01 11.82
CA GLU A 168 -12.63 -5.83 11.77
C GLU A 168 -11.32 -6.10 11.04
N LEU A 169 -10.73 -7.30 11.19
CA LEU A 169 -9.53 -7.70 10.46
C LEU A 169 -9.77 -7.80 8.95
N ILE A 170 -10.95 -8.28 8.53
CA ILE A 170 -11.36 -8.29 7.12
C ILE A 170 -11.44 -6.85 6.61
N LYS A 171 -12.10 -5.95 7.34
CA LYS A 171 -12.19 -4.52 6.96
C LYS A 171 -10.82 -3.86 6.88
N LEU A 172 -9.91 -4.17 7.81
CA LEU A 172 -8.53 -3.70 7.78
C LEU A 172 -7.80 -4.18 6.53
N ASN A 173 -7.90 -5.48 6.19
CA ASN A 173 -7.29 -6.01 4.98
C ASN A 173 -7.82 -5.33 3.72
N THR A 174 -9.14 -5.16 3.60
CA THR A 174 -9.74 -4.45 2.45
C THR A 174 -9.25 -3.01 2.34
N ALA A 175 -9.22 -2.26 3.44
CA ALA A 175 -8.73 -0.88 3.44
C ALA A 175 -7.25 -0.78 3.04
N ILE A 176 -6.44 -1.74 3.45
CA ILE A 176 -5.02 -1.82 3.09
C ILE A 176 -4.82 -2.22 1.62
N ASP A 177 -5.56 -3.20 1.10
CA ASP A 177 -5.50 -3.59 -0.31
C ASP A 177 -5.89 -2.42 -1.23
N GLU A 178 -6.91 -1.64 -0.84
CA GLU A 178 -7.28 -0.41 -1.53
C GLU A 178 -6.18 0.67 -1.48
N LEU A 179 -5.52 0.83 -0.34
CA LEU A 179 -4.42 1.78 -0.16
C LEU A 179 -3.20 1.37 -1.02
N VAL A 180 -2.86 0.08 -1.07
CA VAL A 180 -1.81 -0.48 -1.93
C VAL A 180 -2.13 -0.20 -3.39
N THR A 181 -3.36 -0.48 -3.82
CA THR A 181 -3.81 -0.22 -5.20
C THR A 181 -3.64 1.26 -5.56
N ALA A 182 -4.07 2.16 -4.69
CA ALA A 182 -3.94 3.59 -4.93
C ALA A 182 -2.48 4.07 -4.95
N ALA A 183 -1.62 3.53 -4.09
CA ALA A 183 -0.20 3.85 -4.06
C ALA A 183 0.51 3.40 -5.35
N ASN A 184 0.21 2.20 -5.84
CA ASN A 184 0.74 1.69 -7.10
C ASN A 184 0.27 2.53 -8.29
N ASN A 185 -1.02 2.91 -8.31
CA ASN A 185 -1.55 3.82 -9.34
C ASN A 185 -0.85 5.18 -9.35
N ALA A 186 -0.45 5.71 -8.19
CA ALA A 186 0.30 6.95 -8.09
C ALA A 186 1.72 6.81 -8.69
N VAL A 187 2.38 5.67 -8.46
CA VAL A 187 3.67 5.35 -9.09
C VAL A 187 3.52 5.26 -10.61
N GLU A 188 2.51 4.53 -11.10
CA GLU A 188 2.23 4.42 -12.54
C GLU A 188 1.93 5.77 -13.17
N ALA A 189 1.14 6.62 -12.50
CA ALA A 189 0.82 7.96 -12.99
C ALA A 189 2.09 8.81 -13.12
N ALA A 190 2.98 8.78 -12.11
CA ALA A 190 4.25 9.49 -12.16
C ALA A 190 5.16 8.99 -13.30
N ILE A 191 5.17 7.67 -13.56
CA ILE A 191 5.93 7.08 -14.67
C ILE A 191 5.32 7.49 -16.03
N LYS A 192 3.99 7.50 -16.15
CA LYS A 192 3.29 7.89 -17.38
C LYS A 192 3.57 9.33 -17.80
N GLU A 193 3.97 10.23 -16.88
CA GLU A 193 4.40 11.59 -17.24
C GLU A 193 5.62 11.61 -18.19
N LEU A 194 6.45 10.56 -18.19
CA LEU A 194 7.57 10.44 -19.14
C LEU A 194 7.07 10.27 -20.57
N THR A 195 5.94 9.60 -20.77
CA THR A 195 5.46 9.20 -22.10
C THR A 195 4.21 9.95 -22.56
N ALA A 196 3.50 10.63 -21.66
CA ALA A 196 2.28 11.37 -21.99
C ALA A 196 2.50 12.45 -23.08
N PRO A 197 1.67 12.50 -24.13
CA PRO A 197 1.69 13.58 -25.12
C PRO A 197 1.05 14.86 -24.55
N VAL A 198 1.33 16.03 -25.14
CA VAL A 198 0.62 17.27 -24.78
C VAL A 198 -0.89 17.06 -24.97
N LYS A 199 -1.68 17.44 -23.95
CA LYS A 199 -3.11 17.66 -24.13
C LYS A 199 -3.24 18.89 -25.03
N GLY A 200 -3.34 18.68 -26.34
CA GLY A 200 -3.35 19.76 -27.32
C GLY A 200 -4.42 20.79 -26.98
N GLU A 201 -4.01 21.99 -26.58
CA GLU A 201 -4.91 23.14 -26.59
C GLU A 201 -5.23 23.40 -28.06
N LYS A 202 -6.49 23.18 -28.42
CA LYS A 202 -7.02 23.51 -29.73
C LYS A 202 -6.76 25.01 -29.93
N PRO A 203 -6.04 25.44 -30.99
CA PRO A 203 -5.81 26.86 -31.20
C PRO A 203 -7.17 27.56 -31.33
N SER A 204 -7.37 28.63 -30.56
CA SER A 204 -8.54 29.50 -30.70
C SER A 204 -8.56 30.01 -32.14
N GLN A 205 -9.53 29.53 -32.93
CA GLN A 205 -9.84 30.13 -34.21
C GLN A 205 -10.49 31.48 -33.92
N ASN A 206 -9.69 32.55 -33.91
CA ASN A 206 -10.22 33.90 -34.00
C ASN A 206 -10.52 34.17 -35.48
N ASN A 207 -11.80 34.41 -35.77
CA ASN A 207 -12.33 34.91 -37.05
C ASN A 207 -11.66 36.21 -37.48
#